data_AF-A0A8B6D9M1-F1
#
_entry.id   AF-A0A8B6D9M1-F1
#
_cell.length_a   1.000
_cell.length_b   1.000
_cell.length_c   1.000
_cell.angle_alpha   90.00
_cell.angle_beta   90.00
_cell.angle_gamma   90.00
#
_symmetry.space_group_name_H-M   'P 1'
#
loop_
_entity.id
_entity.type
_entity.pdbx_description
1 polymer ?
#
loop_
_entity_poly.entity_id
_entity_poly.type
_entity_poly.pdbx_seq_one_letter_code
_entity_poly.pdbx_strand_id
1 'polypeptide(L)'
;MTISILSIVMCAGSIVSFIGQILSVRYPRWWTIESTVKNVTETVHFGIWVTLDCFDGACTEESSNSNGEKAWLEGVKVVEVFA
;
A
#
# COMPACT_ATOMS: atom_id res chain seq x y z
N MET A 1 11.04 40.54 -5.86
CA MET A 1 10.02 39.47 -6.09
C MET A 1 9.78 38.81 -4.74
N THR A 2 8.77 39.25 -3.99
CA THR A 2 8.48 38.72 -2.64
C THR A 2 7.62 37.46 -2.76
N ILE A 3 8.20 36.31 -2.43
CA ILE A 3 7.46 35.06 -2.32
C ILE A 3 6.55 35.19 -1.08
N SER A 4 5.25 35.04 -1.27
CA SER A 4 4.28 35.06 -0.18
C SER A 4 4.47 33.82 0.70
N ILE A 5 4.38 33.99 2.02
CA ILE A 5 4.42 32.88 2.99
C ILE A 5 3.35 31.83 2.64
N LEU A 6 2.20 32.26 2.13
CA LEU A 6 1.12 31.37 1.68
C LEU A 6 1.58 30.42 0.56
N SER A 7 2.37 30.91 -0.39
CA SER A 7 2.90 30.10 -1.50
C SER A 7 3.86 29.02 -1.00
N ILE A 8 4.67 29.34 0.02
CA ILE A 8 5.59 28.37 0.64
C ILE A 8 4.80 27.26 1.35
N VAL A 9 3.77 27.63 2.10
CA VAL A 9 2.91 26.66 2.81
C VAL A 9 2.17 25.76 1.83
N MET A 10 1.64 26.31 0.74
CA MET A 10 0.98 25.51 -0.31
C MET A 10 1.95 24.53 -0.98
N CYS A 11 3.14 24.98 -1.37
CA CYS A 11 4.16 24.10 -1.95
C CYS A 11 4.58 22.99 -0.97
N ALA A 12 4.81 23.33 0.30
CA ALA A 12 5.18 22.35 1.31
C ALA A 12 4.06 21.32 1.54
N GLY A 13 2.80 21.76 1.57
CA GLY A 13 1.63 20.89 1.66
C GLY A 13 1.56 19.91 0.48
N SER A 14 1.71 20.38 -0.75
CA SER A 14 1.72 19.54 -1.95
C SER A 14 2.83 18.49 -1.92
N ILE A 15 4.03 18.85 -1.46
CA ILE A 15 5.15 17.91 -1.33
C ILE A 15 4.84 16.82 -0.30
N VAL A 16 4.30 17.19 0.86
CA VAL A 16 3.93 16.23 1.91
C VAL A 16 2.84 15.28 1.42
N SER A 17 1.80 15.78 0.74
CA SER A 17 0.75 14.95 0.15
C SER A 17 1.30 13.97 -0.87
N PHE A 18 2.19 14.43 -1.76
CA PHE A 18 2.80 13.59 -2.79
C PHE A 18 3.68 12.49 -2.18
N ILE A 19 4.49 12.82 -1.17
CA ILE A 19 5.29 11.83 -0.44
C ILE A 19 4.36 10.81 0.24
N GLY A 20 3.26 11.26 0.84
CA GLY A 20 2.26 10.40 1.45
C GLY A 20 1.68 9.38 0.47
N GLN A 21 1.32 9.82 -0.74
CA GLN A 21 0.82 8.95 -1.81
C GLN A 21 1.88 7.94 -2.28
N ILE A 22 3.14 8.36 -2.46
CA ILE A 22 4.21 7.41 -2.84
C ILE A 22 4.39 6.33 -1.77
N LEU A 23 4.37 6.73 -0.49
CA LEU A 23 4.55 5.79 0.61
C LEU A 23 3.37 4.84 0.73
N SER A 24 2.12 5.31 0.59
CA SER A 24 0.95 4.43 0.60
C SER A 24 1.06 3.42 -0.53
N VAL A 25 1.39 3.84 -1.74
CA VAL A 25 1.52 2.96 -2.90
C VAL A 25 2.62 1.90 -2.73
N ARG A 26 3.72 2.25 -2.05
CA ARG A 26 4.88 1.37 -1.91
C ARG A 26 4.80 0.39 -0.75
N TYR A 27 4.15 0.75 0.35
CA TYR A 27 4.05 -0.14 1.51
C TYR A 27 2.86 -1.09 1.39
N PRO A 28 3.08 -2.42 1.43
CA PRO A 28 2.01 -3.39 1.25
C PRO A 28 1.19 -3.58 2.52
N ARG A 29 0.68 -2.50 3.13
CA ARG A 29 -0.11 -2.53 4.38
C ARG A 29 -1.45 -1.81 4.23
N TRP A 30 -2.01 -1.82 3.03
CA TRP A 30 -3.34 -1.27 2.77
C TRP A 30 -4.42 -2.06 3.50
N TRP A 31 -4.26 -3.38 3.51
CA TRP A 31 -5.13 -4.29 4.23
C TRP A 31 -4.28 -5.39 4.86
N THR A 32 -4.64 -5.86 6.04
CA THR A 32 -3.93 -6.97 6.69
C THR A 32 -4.96 -7.97 7.19
N ILE A 33 -4.74 -9.24 6.87
CA ILE A 33 -5.53 -10.35 7.38
C ILE A 33 -4.60 -11.20 8.22
N GLU A 34 -5.01 -11.45 9.46
CA GLU A 34 -4.33 -12.36 10.37
C GLU A 34 -5.23 -13.57 10.60
N SER A 35 -4.67 -14.76 10.41
CA SER A 35 -5.32 -16.03 10.65
C SER A 35 -4.40 -16.89 11.51
N THR A 36 -4.95 -17.61 12.49
CA THR A 36 -4.18 -18.56 13.29
C THR A 36 -4.79 -19.94 13.14
N VAL A 37 -4.07 -20.84 12.48
CA VAL A 37 -4.51 -22.22 12.27
C VAL A 37 -3.52 -23.16 12.96
N LYS A 38 -3.99 -23.92 13.96
CA LYS A 38 -3.18 -24.91 14.69
C LYS A 38 -1.86 -24.36 15.25
N ASN A 39 -1.89 -23.21 15.93
CA ASN A 39 -0.74 -22.48 16.49
C ASN A 39 0.25 -21.89 15.47
N VAL A 40 -0.06 -21.93 14.17
CA VAL A 40 0.71 -21.21 13.16
C VAL A 40 -0.01 -19.91 12.85
N THR A 41 0.69 -18.79 12.97
CA THR A 41 0.18 -17.47 12.59
C THR A 41 0.51 -17.20 11.14
N GLU A 42 -0.53 -17.00 10.34
CA GLU A 42 -0.48 -16.55 8.95
C GLU A 42 -0.93 -15.09 8.93
N THR A 43 -0.10 -14.22 8.38
CA THR A 43 -0.36 -12.80 8.26
C THR A 43 -0.18 -12.40 6.81
N VAL A 44 -1.27 -12.04 6.15
CA VAL A 44 -1.26 -11.57 4.77
C VAL A 44 -1.41 -10.05 4.77
N HIS A 45 -0.35 -9.37 4.36
CA HIS A 45 -0.34 -7.93 4.15
C HIS A 45 -0.55 -7.63 2.67
N PHE A 46 -1.67 -7.00 2.34
CA PHE A 46 -2.02 -6.63 0.98
C PHE A 46 -1.53 -5.22 0.67
N GLY A 47 -0.76 -5.11 -0.41
CA GLY A 47 -0.41 -3.86 -1.04
C GLY A 47 -1.08 -3.70 -2.39
N ILE A 48 -0.99 -2.48 -2.92
CA ILE A 48 -1.46 -2.18 -4.28
C ILE A 48 -0.68 -3.03 -5.28
N TRP A 49 0.65 -3.05 -5.22
CA TRP A 49 1.48 -3.74 -6.21
C TRP A 49 1.96 -5.13 -5.80
N VAL A 50 2.14 -5.35 -4.50
CA VAL A 50 2.74 -6.56 -3.94
C VAL A 50 1.88 -7.00 -2.77
N THR A 51 1.60 -8.30 -2.68
CA THR A 51 1.06 -8.93 -1.48
C THR A 51 2.20 -9.60 -0.74
N LEU A 52 2.23 -9.47 0.58
CA LEU A 52 3.27 -10.00 1.45
C LEU A 52 2.61 -11.04 2.34
N ASP A 53 2.94 -12.31 2.13
CA ASP A 53 2.36 -13.42 2.87
C ASP A 53 3.37 -13.95 3.88
N CYS A 54 3.06 -13.81 5.16
CA CYS A 54 3.93 -14.15 6.27
C CYS A 54 3.39 -15.36 7.01
N PHE A 55 4.12 -16.47 6.94
CA PHE A 55 3.84 -17.68 7.72
C PHE A 55 4.88 -17.82 8.83
N ASP A 56 4.45 -17.81 10.08
CA ASP A 56 5.33 -17.98 11.26
C ASP A 56 6.52 -17.00 11.28
N GLY A 57 6.29 -15.76 10.81
CA GLY A 57 7.31 -14.72 10.70
C GLY A 57 8.21 -14.80 9.45
N ALA A 58 8.12 -15.87 8.65
CA ALA A 58 8.77 -15.96 7.35
C ALA A 58 7.85 -15.36 6.27
N CYS A 59 8.28 -14.26 5.66
CA CYS A 59 7.49 -13.54 4.67
C CYS A 59 7.93 -13.83 3.24
N THR A 60 6.95 -14.03 2.36
CA THR A 60 7.13 -14.21 0.91
C THR A 60 6.37 -13.12 0.17
N GLU A 61 7.00 -12.56 -0.87
CA GLU A 61 6.39 -11.54 -1.71
C GLU A 61 5.74 -12.18 -2.94
N GLU A 62 4.48 -11.84 -3.17
CA GLU A 62 3.70 -12.29 -4.30
C GLU A 62 3.23 -11.06 -5.10
N SER A 63 3.74 -10.89 -6.32
CA SER A 63 3.47 -9.72 -7.17
C SER A 63 2.21 -9.83 -8.03
N SER A 64 1.69 -11.05 -8.20
CA SER A 64 0.52 -11.34 -9.01
C SER A 64 -0.12 -12.61 -8.49
N ASN A 65 -1.36 -12.50 -8.04
CA ASN A 65 -2.14 -13.65 -7.65
C ASN A 65 -3.44 -13.63 -8.46
N SER A 66 -3.53 -14.56 -9.42
CA SER A 66 -4.68 -14.73 -10.30
C SER A 66 -5.86 -15.44 -9.62
N ASN A 67 -5.77 -15.75 -8.32
CA ASN A 67 -6.90 -16.27 -7.58
C ASN A 67 -7.99 -15.19 -7.49
N GLY A 68 -9.22 -15.54 -7.89
CA GLY A 68 -10.35 -14.61 -7.95
C GLY A 68 -10.67 -13.90 -6.64
N GLU A 69 -10.22 -14.44 -5.50
CA GLU A 69 -10.34 -13.84 -4.17
C GLU A 69 -9.52 -12.53 -4.02
N LYS A 70 -8.45 -12.36 -4.80
CA LYS A 70 -7.61 -11.16 -4.81
C LYS A 70 -7.89 -10.23 -6.01
N ALA A 71 -8.91 -10.51 -6.82
CA ALA A 71 -9.25 -9.73 -8.02
C ALA A 71 -9.61 -8.25 -7.72
N TRP A 72 -10.09 -7.96 -6.51
CA TRP A 72 -10.38 -6.59 -6.09
C TRP A 72 -9.13 -5.69 -6.04
N LEU A 73 -7.94 -6.26 -5.81
CA LEU A 73 -6.67 -5.52 -5.80
C LEU A 73 -6.32 -4.97 -7.18
N GLU A 74 -6.64 -5.69 -8.25
CA GLU A 74 -6.47 -5.19 -9.62
C GLU A 74 -7.35 -3.97 -9.90
N GLY A 75 -8.56 -3.93 -9.32
CA GLY A 75 -9.42 -2.74 -9.39
C GLY A 75 -8.81 -1.53 -8.67
N VAL A 76 -8.25 -1.74 -7.48
CA VAL A 76 -7.58 -0.68 -6.71
C VAL A 76 -6.32 -0.18 -7.41
N LYS A 77 -5.53 -1.07 -8.03
CA LYS A 77 -4.37 -0.70 -8.86
C LYS A 77 -4.74 0.29 -9.95
N VAL A 78 -5.85 0.06 -10.65
CA VAL A 78 -6.30 0.96 -11.73
C VAL A 78 -6.62 2.34 -11.18
N VAL A 79 -7.36 2.44 -10.07
CA VAL A 79 -7.74 3.74 -9.47
C VAL A 79 -6.51 4.53 -9.03
N GLU A 80 -5.56 3.87 -8.36
CA GLU A 80 -4.34 4.51 -7.84
C GLU A 80 -3.35 4.92 -8.92
N VAL A 81 -3.33 4.28 -10.10
CA VAL A 81 -2.54 4.77 -11.24
C VAL A 81 -3.06 6.11 -11.77
N PHE A 82 -4.35 6.42 -11.56
CA PHE A 82 -4.98 7.65 -12.04
C PHE A 82 -5.21 8.71 -10.93
N ALA A 83 -4.87 8.42 -9.67
CA ALA A 83 -5.01 9.30 -8.51
C ALA A 83 -3.74 10.12 -8.24
#